data_AF-W3V9I8-F1
#
_entry.id   AF-W3V9I8-F1
#
_cell.length_a   1.000
_cell.length_b   1.000
_cell.length_c   1.000
_cell.angle_alpha   90.00
_cell.angle_beta   90.00
_cell.angle_gamma   90.00
#
_symmetry.space_group_name_H-M   'P 1'
#
loop_
_entity.id
_entity.type
_entity.pdbx_description
1 polymer ?
#
loop_
_entity_poly.entity_id
_entity_poly.type
_entity_poly.pdbx_seq_one_letter_code
_entity_poly.pdbx_strand_id
1 'polypeptide(L)' 'MKRNKAKSIMVMLYLSCSFFLAVFLMCIMFHVLGYWVGGGKEIFHFISDNIGMYLKISTSGFLAGFVFWLFGIR' A
#
# COMPACT_ATOMS: atom_id res chain seq x y z
N MET A 1 -32.48 8.26 4.77
CA MET A 1 -31.39 8.66 3.83
C MET A 1 -29.96 8.64 4.42
N LYS A 2 -29.72 8.38 5.72
CA LYS A 2 -28.35 8.28 6.30
C LYS A 2 -27.60 6.97 5.99
N ARG A 3 -28.32 5.85 5.81
CA ARG A 3 -27.74 4.51 5.62
C ARG A 3 -26.91 4.37 4.33
N ASN A 4 -27.28 5.10 3.26
CA ASN A 4 -26.57 5.03 1.98
C ASN A 4 -25.24 5.80 2.01
N LYS A 5 -25.14 6.91 2.77
CA LYS A 5 -23.86 7.63 2.96
C LYS A 5 -22.83 6.77 3.69
N ALA A 6 -23.24 6.08 4.76
CA ALA A 6 -22.34 5.19 5.50
C ALA A 6 -21.81 4.04 4.63
N LYS A 7 -22.67 3.43 3.80
CA LYS A 7 -22.25 2.41 2.83
C LYS A 7 -21.27 2.96 1.79
N SER A 8 -21.52 4.16 1.25
CA SER A 8 -20.62 4.81 0.29
C SER A 8 -19.25 5.10 0.90
N ILE A 9 -19.22 5.53 2.17
CA ILE A 9 -17.96 5.78 2.89
C ILE A 9 -17.21 4.48 3.14
N MET A 10 -17.91 3.40 3.55
CA MET A 10 -17.30 2.07 3.70
C MET A 10 -16.69 1.56 2.39
N VAL A 11 -17.39 1.69 1.26
CA VAL A 11 -16.90 1.25 -0.05
C VAL A 11 -15.66 2.05 -0.47
N MET A 12 -15.65 3.36 -0.25
CA MET A 12 -14.46 4.18 -0.53
C MET A 12 -13.28 3.83 0.36
N LEU A 13 -13.51 3.63 1.66
CA LEU A 13 -12.45 3.24 2.60
C LEU A 13 -11.87 1.87 2.21
N TYR A 14 -12.73 0.94 1.82
CA TYR A 14 -12.34 -0.38 1.33
C TYR A 14 -11.51 -0.28 0.04
N LEU A 15 -11.91 0.60 -0.88
CA LEU A 15 -11.19 0.82 -2.13
C LEU A 15 -9.79 1.40 -1.87
N SER A 16 -9.67 2.42 -1.01
CA SER A 16 -8.38 3.01 -0.64
C SER A 16 -7.48 2.00 0.08
N CYS A 17 -8.05 1.20 0.98
CA CYS A 17 -7.30 0.16 1.69
C CYS A 17 -6.83 -0.96 0.74
N SER A 18 -7.68 -1.36 -0.21
CA SER A 18 -7.32 -2.34 -1.24
C SER A 18 -6.22 -1.82 -2.17
N PHE A 19 -6.27 -0.54 -2.54
CA PHE A 19 -5.26 0.08 -3.40
C PHE A 19 -3.89 0.16 -2.69
N PHE A 20 -3.89 0.52 -1.42
CA PHE A 20 -2.69 0.48 -0.58
C PHE A 20 -2.09 -0.93 -0.51
N LEU A 21 -2.93 -1.94 -0.24
CA LEU A 21 -2.49 -3.34 -0.19
C LEU A 21 -1.92 -3.80 -1.53
N ALA A 22 -2.56 -3.42 -2.64
CA ALA A 22 -2.09 -3.76 -3.98
C ALA A 22 -0.71 -3.16 -4.26
N VAL A 23 -0.50 -1.87 -3.96
CA VAL A 23 0.80 -1.21 -4.14
C VAL A 23 1.87 -1.83 -3.24
N PHE A 24 1.53 -2.11 -1.97
CA PHE A 24 2.44 -2.76 -1.03
C PHE A 24 2.89 -4.14 -1.52
N LEU A 25 1.94 -4.97 -1.98
CA LEU A 25 2.25 -6.29 -2.55
C LEU A 25 3.09 -6.17 -3.82
N MET A 26 2.78 -5.24 -4.71
CA MET A 26 3.57 -5.00 -5.92
C MET A 26 5.01 -4.61 -5.59
N CYS A 27 5.23 -3.69 -4.63
CA CYS A 27 6.57 -3.32 -4.18
C CYS A 27 7.36 -4.53 -3.66
N ILE A 28 6.74 -5.37 -2.83
CA ILE A 28 7.38 -6.60 -2.32
C ILE A 28 7.71 -7.54 -3.48
N MET A 29 6.78 -7.76 -4.42
CA MET A 29 7.00 -8.65 -5.56
C MET A 29 8.15 -8.17 -6.44
N PHE A 30 8.19 -6.88 -6.81
CA PHE A 30 9.29 -6.32 -7.60
C PHE A 30 10.63 -6.43 -6.88
N HIS A 31 10.66 -6.24 -5.56
CA HIS A 31 11.90 -6.33 -4.79
C HIS A 31 12.39 -7.77 -4.64
N VAL A 32 11.49 -8.72 -4.43
CA VAL A 32 11.82 -10.16 -4.40
C VAL A 32 12.29 -10.63 -5.77
N LEU A 33 11.62 -10.22 -6.85
CA LEU A 33 12.03 -10.56 -8.21
C LEU A 33 13.39 -9.94 -8.56
N GLY A 34 13.63 -8.68 -8.20
CA GLY A 34 14.94 -8.02 -8.39
C GLY A 34 16.06 -8.70 -7.61
N TYR A 35 15.81 -9.07 -6.35
CA TYR A 35 16.77 -9.79 -5.51
C TYR A 35 17.02 -11.23 -6.01
N TRP A 36 15.98 -11.90 -6.51
CA TRP A 36 16.09 -13.22 -7.13
C TRP A 36 16.97 -13.18 -8.38
N VAL A 37 16.74 -12.20 -9.27
CA VAL A 37 17.58 -11.98 -10.47
C VAL A 37 19.02 -11.61 -10.10
N GLY A 38 19.23 -10.95 -8.95
CA GLY A 38 20.55 -10.57 -8.43
C GLY A 38 21.36 -11.69 -7.76
N GLY A 39 20.89 -12.95 -7.74
CA GLY A 39 21.61 -14.09 -7.16
C GLY A 39 21.27 -14.40 -5.70
N GLY A 40 20.05 -14.08 -5.29
CA GLY A 40 19.57 -14.09 -3.91
C GLY A 40 19.86 -15.38 -3.10
N LYS A 41 20.69 -15.23 -2.06
CA LYS A 41 20.96 -16.28 -1.06
C LYS A 41 20.06 -16.19 0.16
N GLU A 42 19.59 -14.99 0.54
CA GLU A 42 18.82 -14.78 1.79
C GLU A 42 17.69 -13.74 1.61
N ILE A 43 16.62 -14.19 0.95
CA ILE A 43 15.46 -13.36 0.58
C ILE A 43 14.75 -12.82 1.84
N PHE A 44 14.62 -13.63 2.88
CA PHE A 44 13.92 -13.25 4.13
C PHE A 44 14.67 -12.20 4.95
N HIS A 45 16.00 -12.31 5.05
CA HIS A 45 16.83 -11.33 5.77
C HIS A 45 16.79 -9.97 5.07
N PHE A 46 16.86 -9.98 3.72
CA PHE A 46 16.81 -8.77 2.90
C PHE A 46 15.44 -8.07 2.91
N ILE A 47 14.34 -8.84 2.93
CA ILE A 47 12.98 -8.29 3.07
C ILE A 47 12.78 -7.68 4.46
N SER A 48 13.22 -8.36 5.52
CA SER A 48 13.07 -7.88 6.90
C SER A 48 13.79 -6.56 7.12
N ASP A 49 14.99 -6.41 6.58
CA ASP A 49 15.80 -5.18 6.70
C ASP A 49 15.13 -3.98 6.01
N ASN A 50 14.52 -4.21 4.84
CA ASN A 50 13.88 -3.16 4.05
C ASN A 50 12.38 -2.97 4.35
N ILE A 51 11.77 -3.84 5.18
CA ILE A 51 10.34 -3.81 5.51
C ILE A 51 9.93 -2.48 6.15
N GLY A 52 10.81 -1.88 6.96
CA GLY A 52 10.57 -0.57 7.57
C GLY A 52 10.48 0.54 6.52
N MET A 53 11.28 0.44 5.45
CA MET A 53 11.27 1.38 4.33
C MET A 53 10.00 1.19 3.49
N TYR A 54 9.57 -0.05 3.27
CA TYR A 54 8.31 -0.38 2.59
C TYR A 54 7.09 0.13 3.35
N LEU A 55 7.06 -0.06 4.66
CA LEU A 55 6.01 0.51 5.51
C LEU A 55 5.99 2.03 5.40
N LYS A 56 7.14 2.70 5.47
CA LYS A 56 7.22 4.17 5.32
C LYS A 56 6.67 4.65 3.98
N ILE A 57 7.07 4.04 2.87
CA ILE A 57 6.62 4.42 1.53
C ILE A 57 5.12 4.14 1.38
N SER A 58 4.68 2.95 1.78
CA SER A 58 3.27 2.59 1.71
C SER A 58 2.43 3.55 2.56
N THR A 59 2.82 3.79 3.82
CA THR A 59 2.13 4.72 4.72
C THR A 59 2.11 6.14 4.16
N SER A 60 3.19 6.61 3.53
CA SER A 60 3.20 7.91 2.86
C SER A 60 2.22 7.98 1.69
N GLY A 61 2.11 6.90 0.89
CA GLY A 61 1.11 6.78 -0.17
C GLY A 61 -0.31 6.72 0.36
N PHE A 62 -0.54 6.02 1.47
CA PHE A 62 -1.84 6.02 2.17
C PHE A 62 -2.22 7.40 2.69
N LEU A 63 -1.27 8.09 3.33
CA LEU A 63 -1.49 9.43 3.89
C LEU A 63 -1.79 10.43 2.77
N ALA A 64 -1.04 10.39 1.67
CA ALA A 64 -1.29 11.22 0.51
C ALA A 64 -2.69 10.94 -0.07
N GLY A 65 -3.04 9.67 -0.29
CA GLY A 65 -4.37 9.28 -0.77
C GLY A 65 -5.50 9.71 0.18
N PHE A 66 -5.28 9.64 1.49
CA PHE A 66 -6.22 10.09 2.51
C PHE A 66 -6.38 11.62 2.53
N VAL A 67 -5.28 12.36 2.36
CA VAL A 67 -5.29 13.82 2.25
C VAL A 67 -6.03 14.26 0.97
N PHE A 68 -5.73 13.68 -0.19
CA PHE A 68 -6.47 13.95 -1.43
C PHE A 68 -7.97 13.68 -1.28
N TRP A 69 -8.34 12.62 -0.55
CA TRP A 69 -9.73 12.32 -0.21
C TRP A 69 -10.39 13.36 0.69
N LEU A 70 -9.71 13.84 1.74
CA LEU A 70 -10.22 14.89 2.64
C LEU A 70 -10.47 16.21 1.90
N PHE A 71 -9.59 16.55 0.96
CA PHE A 71 -9.71 17.78 0.17
C PHE A 71 -10.64 17.65 -1.04
N GLY A 72 -11.23 16.46 -1.27
CA GLY A 72 -12.20 16.25 -2.36
C GLY A 72 -11.62 16.50 -3.76
N ILE A 73 -10.30 16.49 -3.89
CA ILE A 73 -9.59 16.62 -5.16
C ILE A 73 -9.75 15.27 -5.86
N ARG A 74 -10.81 15.19 -6.69
CA ARG A 74 -11.07 14.07 -7.58
C ARG A 74 -10.39 14.29 -8.92
#